data_AF-A0A9D8T1W5-F1
#
_entry.id   AF-A0A9D8T1W5-F1
#
_cell.length_a   1.000
_cell.length_b   1.000
_cell.length_c   1.000
_cell.angle_alpha   90.00
_cell.angle_beta   90.00
_cell.angle_gamma   90.00
#
_symmetry.space_group_name_H-M   'P 1'
#
loop_
_entity.id
_entity.type
_entity.pdbx_description
1 polymer ?
#
loop_
_entity_poly.entity_id
_entity_poly.type
_entity_poly.pdbx_seq_one_letter_code
_entity_poly.pdbx_strand_id
1 'polypeptide(L)'
;MKNLASTARLNLVMRQNAAMANAAAEWKRMHDPDAMKVFPYVRYHARKDSRSRNGHKKLDGKIYHKDDPFLKTHTPPWEFNCRCWLEEITAKEAGRESEKVQEPTPPEDVTIDSTSGFSFDPEHAFETFDFSAIKN
;
A
#
# COMPACT_ATOMS: atom_id res chain seq x y z
N MET A 1 -20.93 -27.16 4.34
CA MET A 1 -19.80 -26.57 3.59
C MET A 1 -20.23 -25.24 3.00
N LYS A 2 -19.57 -24.13 3.37
CA LYS A 2 -19.83 -22.81 2.80
C LYS A 2 -19.47 -22.84 1.31
N ASN A 3 -20.36 -22.31 0.48
CA ASN A 3 -20.31 -22.38 -0.97
C ASN A 3 -19.05 -21.66 -1.50
N LEU A 4 -17.97 -22.42 -1.76
CA LEU A 4 -16.67 -21.90 -2.20
C LEU A 4 -16.76 -21.13 -3.52
N ALA A 5 -17.80 -21.41 -4.32
CA ALA A 5 -18.11 -20.76 -5.59
C ALA A 5 -19.15 -19.62 -5.47
N SER A 6 -19.50 -19.17 -4.26
CA SER A 6 -20.44 -18.05 -4.13
C SER A 6 -19.92 -16.79 -4.82
N THR A 7 -20.81 -16.06 -5.49
CA THR A 7 -20.51 -14.79 -6.16
C THR A 7 -19.81 -13.80 -5.22
N ALA A 8 -20.19 -13.77 -3.94
CA ALA A 8 -19.57 -12.90 -2.95
C ALA A 8 -18.08 -13.21 -2.75
N ARG A 9 -17.72 -14.50 -2.64
CA ARG A 9 -16.32 -14.92 -2.49
C ARG A 9 -15.52 -14.67 -3.77
N LEU A 10 -16.08 -15.01 -4.94
CA LEU A 10 -15.43 -14.75 -6.22
C LEU A 10 -15.14 -13.25 -6.40
N ASN A 11 -16.12 -12.39 -6.11
CA ASN A 11 -15.94 -10.94 -6.18
C ASN A 11 -14.84 -10.44 -5.23
N LEU A 12 -14.74 -11.01 -4.03
CA LEU A 12 -13.70 -10.62 -3.07
C LEU A 12 -12.30 -10.97 -3.58
N VAL A 13 -12.11 -12.19 -4.09
CA VAL A 13 -10.84 -12.65 -4.66
C VAL A 13 -10.46 -11.80 -5.88
N MET A 14 -11.40 -11.62 -6.81
CA MET A 14 -11.13 -10.84 -8.04
C MET A 14 -10.81 -9.38 -7.72
N ARG A 15 -11.50 -8.76 -6.76
CA ARG A 15 -11.21 -7.38 -6.33
C ARG A 15 -9.83 -7.25 -5.68
N GLN A 16 -9.46 -8.20 -4.81
CA GLN A 16 -8.14 -8.19 -4.18
C GLN A 16 -7.04 -8.28 -5.24
N ASN A 17 -7.15 -9.24 -6.18
CA ASN A 17 -6.15 -9.43 -7.22
C ASN A 17 -6.05 -8.23 -8.16
N ALA A 18 -7.20 -7.65 -8.55
CA ALA A 18 -7.22 -6.44 -9.38
C ALA A 18 -6.60 -5.24 -8.65
N ALA A 19 -6.85 -5.08 -7.35
CA ALA A 19 -6.27 -4.01 -6.55
C ALA A 19 -4.75 -4.16 -6.43
N MET A 20 -4.23 -5.37 -6.21
CA MET A 20 -2.78 -5.63 -6.19
C MET A 20 -2.13 -5.31 -7.54
N ALA A 21 -2.73 -5.76 -8.66
CA ALA A 21 -2.21 -5.48 -10.00
C ALA A 21 -2.17 -3.97 -10.28
N ASN A 22 -3.22 -3.24 -9.91
CA ASN A 22 -3.25 -1.78 -10.02
C ASN A 22 -2.18 -1.12 -9.15
N ALA A 23 -2.00 -1.58 -7.92
CA ALA A 23 -1.01 -1.02 -7.00
C ALA A 23 0.42 -1.19 -7.50
N ALA A 24 0.76 -2.33 -8.09
CA ALA A 24 2.07 -2.55 -8.70
C ALA A 24 2.31 -1.64 -9.93
N ALA A 25 1.29 -1.45 -10.77
CA ALA A 25 1.37 -0.50 -11.88
C ALA A 25 1.54 0.95 -11.41
N GLU A 26 0.75 1.35 -10.41
CA GLU A 26 0.81 2.67 -9.80
C GLU A 26 2.14 2.91 -9.12
N TRP A 27 2.69 1.91 -8.43
CA TRP A 27 4.01 1.97 -7.80
C TRP A 27 5.09 2.29 -8.82
N LYS A 28 5.11 1.58 -9.95
CA LYS A 28 6.07 1.84 -11.03
C LYS A 28 5.91 3.25 -11.59
N ARG A 29 4.66 3.71 -11.78
CA ARG A 29 4.37 5.04 -12.30
C ARG A 29 4.79 6.15 -11.34
N MET A 30 4.50 6.00 -10.04
CA MET A 30 4.76 7.03 -9.05
C MET A 30 6.25 7.15 -8.68
N HIS A 31 7.01 6.06 -8.82
CA HIS A 31 8.46 6.03 -8.63
C HIS A 31 9.27 6.29 -9.90
N ASP A 32 8.61 6.57 -11.03
CA ASP A 32 9.33 7.02 -12.22
C ASP A 32 10.08 8.33 -11.90
N PRO A 33 11.35 8.50 -12.33
CA PRO A 33 12.13 9.68 -12.01
C PRO A 33 11.47 11.01 -12.38
N ASP A 34 10.66 11.05 -13.44
CA ASP A 34 9.95 12.26 -13.82
C ASP A 34 8.73 12.52 -12.94
N ALA A 35 8.02 11.47 -12.52
CA ALA A 35 6.94 11.58 -11.54
C ALA A 35 7.47 12.02 -10.16
N MET A 36 8.60 11.47 -9.72
CA MET A 36 9.27 11.83 -8.46
C MET A 36 9.68 13.30 -8.40
N LYS A 37 10.14 13.88 -9.52
CA LYS A 37 10.49 15.31 -9.59
C LYS A 37 9.28 16.22 -9.36
N VAL A 38 8.11 15.82 -9.85
CA VAL A 38 6.88 16.64 -9.77
C VAL A 38 6.14 16.39 -8.45
N PHE A 39 6.01 15.13 -8.06
CA PHE A 39 5.27 14.69 -6.88
C PHE A 39 6.14 13.78 -6.00
N PRO A 40 7.09 14.32 -5.22
CA PRO A 40 7.98 13.49 -4.40
C PRO A 40 7.30 12.87 -3.18
N TYR A 41 6.08 13.29 -2.84
CA TYR A 41 5.36 12.83 -1.66
C TYR A 41 4.04 12.14 -2.03
N VAL A 42 3.54 11.34 -1.11
CA VAL A 42 2.19 10.79 -1.14
C VAL A 42 1.46 11.11 0.16
N ARG A 43 0.20 11.53 0.06
CA ARG A 43 -0.75 11.58 1.18
C ARG A 43 -1.52 10.28 1.24
N TYR A 44 -1.56 9.71 2.44
CA TYR A 44 -2.26 8.48 2.70
C TYR A 44 -3.74 8.72 2.97
N HIS A 45 -4.64 7.97 2.33
CA HIS A 45 -6.07 8.07 2.56
C HIS A 45 -6.65 6.74 2.99
N ALA A 46 -7.27 6.72 4.17
CA ALA A 46 -7.99 5.57 4.67
C ALA A 46 -9.50 5.77 4.53
N ARG A 47 -10.22 4.70 4.18
CA ARG A 47 -11.68 4.75 4.19
C ARG A 47 -12.18 4.96 5.63
N LYS A 48 -13.05 5.94 5.85
CA LYS A 48 -13.59 6.29 7.16
C LYS A 48 -14.89 5.53 7.50
N ASP A 49 -15.01 4.27 7.07
CA ASP A 49 -16.16 3.44 7.40
C ASP A 49 -15.86 2.45 8.54
N SER A 50 -16.89 1.77 9.02
CA SER A 50 -16.81 0.79 10.12
C SER A 50 -15.97 -0.45 9.78
N ARG A 51 -15.68 -0.70 8.50
CA ARG A 51 -14.94 -1.89 8.03
C ARG A 51 -13.44 -1.65 7.96
N SER A 52 -13.00 -0.40 7.96
CA SER A 52 -11.57 -0.09 8.00
C SER A 52 -10.99 -0.39 9.38
N ARG A 53 -9.91 -1.18 9.40
CA ARG A 53 -9.20 -1.53 10.63
C ARG A 53 -8.50 -0.30 11.22
N ASN A 54 -8.26 -0.32 12.53
CA ASN A 54 -7.69 0.83 13.23
C ASN A 54 -6.28 1.19 12.74
N GLY A 55 -5.45 0.21 12.38
CA GLY A 55 -4.12 0.45 11.79
C GLY A 55 -4.21 1.33 10.54
N HIS A 56 -5.14 1.02 9.63
CA HIS A 56 -5.37 1.82 8.41
C HIS A 56 -5.83 3.24 8.74
N LYS A 57 -6.78 3.39 9.67
CA LYS A 57 -7.32 4.71 10.05
C LYS A 57 -6.25 5.64 10.63
N LYS A 58 -5.25 5.09 11.32
CA LYS A 58 -4.11 5.88 11.86
C LYS A 58 -3.21 6.46 10.78
N LEU A 59 -3.24 5.92 9.57
CA LEU A 59 -2.45 6.41 8.45
C LEU A 59 -3.14 7.57 7.73
N ASP A 60 -4.45 7.74 7.89
CA ASP A 60 -5.21 8.77 7.19
C ASP A 60 -4.63 10.18 7.39
N GLY A 61 -4.34 10.86 6.28
CA GLY A 61 -3.77 12.20 6.26
C GLY A 61 -2.27 12.27 6.48
N LYS A 62 -1.58 11.18 6.85
CA LYS A 62 -0.11 11.15 6.93
C LYS A 62 0.50 11.36 5.55
N ILE A 63 1.61 12.06 5.51
CA ILE A 63 2.36 12.35 4.28
C ILE A 63 3.71 11.65 4.37
N TYR A 64 4.07 10.91 3.34
CA TYR A 64 5.33 10.19 3.24
C TYR A 64 6.10 10.67 2.01
N HIS A 65 7.42 10.78 2.12
CA HIS A 65 8.25 10.84 0.93
C HIS A 65 8.16 9.49 0.22
N LYS A 66 8.15 9.47 -1.12
CA LYS A 66 7.99 8.22 -1.87
C LYS A 66 9.13 7.23 -1.66
N ASP A 67 10.34 7.72 -1.39
CA ASP A 67 11.49 6.85 -1.05
C ASP A 67 11.41 6.26 0.37
N ASP A 68 10.40 6.58 1.18
CA ASP A 68 10.26 6.02 2.52
C ASP A 68 10.03 4.49 2.44
N PRO A 69 10.92 3.67 3.02
CA PRO A 69 10.80 2.21 3.03
C PRO A 69 9.46 1.70 3.59
N PHE A 70 8.77 2.47 4.43
CA PHE A 70 7.42 2.17 4.91
C PHE A 70 6.43 1.86 3.78
N LEU A 71 6.55 2.56 2.65
CA LEU A 71 5.63 2.39 1.52
C LEU A 71 5.75 1.01 0.85
N LYS A 72 6.89 0.31 0.99
CA LYS A 72 7.05 -1.05 0.48
C LYS A 72 6.10 -2.04 1.15
N THR A 73 5.81 -1.85 2.44
CA THR A 73 4.92 -2.73 3.20
C THR A 73 3.53 -2.17 3.42
N HIS A 74 3.33 -0.85 3.27
CA HIS A 74 2.06 -0.18 3.58
C HIS A 74 1.40 0.50 2.38
N THR A 75 1.90 0.33 1.15
CA THR A 75 1.16 0.74 -0.05
C THR A 75 -0.12 -0.08 -0.20
N PRO A 76 -1.29 0.55 -0.34
CA PRO A 76 -2.54 -0.16 -0.57
C PRO A 76 -2.49 -1.04 -1.84
N PRO A 77 -3.01 -2.29 -1.80
CA PRO A 77 -3.68 -2.93 -0.67
C PRO A 77 -2.73 -3.74 0.22
N TRP A 78 -2.17 -3.13 1.27
CA TRP A 78 -1.21 -3.79 2.18
C TRP A 78 -1.80 -4.82 3.16
N GLU A 79 -3.13 -4.88 3.27
CA GLU A 79 -3.85 -5.95 3.97
C GLU A 79 -4.98 -6.49 3.10
N PHE A 80 -5.44 -7.70 3.41
CA PHE A 80 -6.55 -8.31 2.68
C PHE A 80 -7.82 -7.45 2.80
N ASN A 81 -8.39 -7.14 1.64
CA ASN A 81 -9.55 -6.26 1.45
C ASN A 81 -9.32 -4.80 1.92
N CYS A 82 -8.06 -4.34 1.90
CA CYS A 82 -7.72 -2.93 2.05
C CYS A 82 -8.34 -2.11 0.91
N ARG A 83 -8.83 -0.91 1.24
CA ARG A 83 -9.48 0.03 0.30
C ARG A 83 -8.93 1.45 0.42
N CYS A 84 -7.77 1.58 1.06
CA CYS A 84 -7.02 2.80 1.17
C CYS A 84 -6.42 3.15 -0.20
N TRP A 85 -5.93 4.37 -0.37
CA TRP A 85 -5.21 4.80 -1.56
C TRP A 85 -4.17 5.85 -1.20
N LEU A 86 -3.25 6.09 -2.13
CA LEU A 86 -2.25 7.14 -2.05
C LEU A 86 -2.65 8.27 -3.02
N GLU A 87 -2.46 9.50 -2.60
CA GLU A 87 -2.58 10.68 -3.43
C GLU A 87 -1.18 11.29 -3.61
N GLU A 88 -0.69 11.37 -4.84
CA GLU A 88 0.57 12.05 -5.14
C GLU A 88 0.43 13.56 -4.89
N ILE A 89 1.36 14.14 -4.13
CA ILE A 89 1.35 15.58 -3.81
C ILE A 89 2.72 16.20 -4.06
N THR A 90 2.71 17.49 -4.36
CA THR A 90 3.92 18.27 -4.60
C THR A 90 4.66 18.59 -3.29
N ALA A 91 5.96 18.89 -3.37
CA ALA A 91 6.73 19.35 -2.21
C ALA A 91 6.15 20.64 -1.59
N LYS A 92 5.55 21.51 -2.41
CA LYS A 92 4.88 22.73 -1.94
C LYS A 92 3.63 22.43 -1.10
N GLU A 93 2.85 21.43 -1.50
CA GLU A 93 1.68 20.99 -0.73
C GLU A 93 2.09 20.30 0.56
N ALA A 94 3.07 19.40 0.51
CA ALA A 94 3.64 18.79 1.71
C ALA A 94 4.17 19.84 2.70
N GLY A 95 4.86 20.88 2.21
CA GLY A 95 5.37 21.97 3.03
C GLY A 95 4.30 22.87 3.67
N ARG A 96 3.06 22.87 3.17
CA ARG A 96 1.93 23.57 3.81
C ARG A 96 1.34 22.80 4.99
N GLU A 97 1.56 21.49 5.03
CA GLU A 97 1.09 20.56 6.06
C GLU A 97 2.28 19.79 6.63
N SER A 98 3.37 20.50 6.91
CA SER A 98 4.65 19.90 7.33
C SER A 98 4.51 19.06 8.59
N GLU A 99 3.55 19.37 9.46
CA GLU A 99 3.24 18.61 10.67
C GLU A 99 2.70 17.19 10.40
N LYS A 100 2.24 16.91 9.17
CA LYS A 100 1.74 15.59 8.75
C LYS A 100 2.80 14.78 8.02
N VAL A 101 3.89 15.42 7.60
CA VAL A 101 5.03 14.75 6.97
C VAL A 101 5.69 13.85 8.01
N GLN A 102 5.81 12.56 7.69
CA GLN A 102 6.48 11.61 8.55
C GLN A 102 7.99 11.68 8.33
N GLU A 103 8.73 11.50 9.42
CA GLU A 103 10.18 11.26 9.32
C GLU A 103 10.44 9.96 8.55
N PRO A 104 11.51 9.90 7.73
CA PRO A 104 11.83 8.70 6.98
C PRO A 104 11.97 7.48 7.89
N THR A 105 11.26 6.41 7.59
CA THR A 105 11.36 5.16 8.36
C THR A 105 12.71 4.49 8.09
N PRO A 106 13.53 4.21 9.12
CA PRO A 106 14.76 3.43 8.93
C PRO A 106 14.43 2.05 8.33
N PRO A 107 15.19 1.56 7.33
CA PRO A 107 14.92 0.27 6.71
C PRO A 107 14.82 -0.91 7.69
N GLU A 108 15.59 -0.88 8.77
CA GLU A 108 15.59 -1.87 9.86
C GLU A 108 14.31 -1.87 10.72
N ASP A 109 13.58 -0.75 10.73
CA ASP A 109 12.35 -0.56 11.52
C ASP A 109 11.07 -0.83 10.71
N VAL A 110 11.21 -1.16 9.42
CA VAL A 110 10.05 -1.52 8.58
C VAL A 110 9.47 -2.84 9.05
N THR A 111 8.24 -2.80 9.57
CA THR A 111 7.50 -3.97 10.02
C THR A 111 6.28 -4.24 9.15
N ILE A 112 5.81 -5.50 9.12
CA ILE A 112 4.57 -5.90 8.46
C ILE A 112 3.46 -5.94 9.52
N ASP A 113 2.66 -4.88 9.62
CA ASP A 113 1.55 -4.78 10.60
C ASP A 113 0.24 -5.40 10.07
N SER A 114 0.28 -6.64 9.58
CA SER A 114 -0.91 -7.29 9.02
C SER A 114 -1.67 -8.13 10.05
N THR A 115 -2.79 -7.59 10.54
CA THR A 115 -3.79 -8.33 11.33
C THR A 115 -4.48 -9.44 10.53
N SER A 116 -4.50 -9.33 9.20
CA SER A 116 -5.09 -10.33 8.30
C SER A 116 -4.16 -11.48 7.94
N GLY A 117 -2.86 -11.38 8.24
CA GLY A 117 -1.82 -12.31 7.80
C GLY A 117 -1.46 -12.18 6.30
N PHE A 118 -2.12 -11.31 5.55
CA PHE A 118 -1.80 -10.98 4.16
C PHE A 118 -0.77 -9.85 4.11
N SER A 119 0.28 -10.00 3.32
CA SER A 119 1.23 -8.93 2.99
C SER A 119 1.37 -8.83 1.48
N PHE A 120 1.75 -7.63 1.02
CA PHE A 120 1.93 -7.33 -0.39
C PHE A 120 2.98 -6.23 -0.52
N ASP A 121 4.03 -6.53 -1.28
CA ASP A 121 5.02 -5.55 -1.69
C ASP A 121 4.80 -5.23 -3.18
N PRO A 122 4.36 -3.99 -3.52
CA PRO A 122 4.13 -3.61 -4.91
C PRO A 122 5.41 -3.49 -5.74
N GLU A 123 6.58 -3.29 -5.13
CA GLU A 123 7.86 -3.14 -5.83
C GLU A 123 8.26 -4.46 -6.50
N HIS A 124 8.17 -5.55 -5.75
CA HIS A 124 8.54 -6.89 -6.19
C HIS A 124 7.32 -7.76 -6.57
N ALA A 125 6.13 -7.16 -6.73
CA ALA A 125 4.86 -7.87 -6.94
C ALA A 125 4.83 -8.82 -8.15
N PHE A 126 5.65 -8.55 -9.17
CA PHE A 126 5.71 -9.35 -10.40
C PHE A 126 7.05 -10.05 -10.60
N GLU A 127 7.94 -10.00 -9.61
CA GLU A 127 9.17 -10.77 -9.68
C GLU A 127 8.85 -12.26 -9.56
N THR A 128 9.60 -13.08 -10.28
CA THR A 128 9.39 -14.53 -10.27
C THR A 128 9.61 -15.06 -8.87
N PHE A 129 8.54 -15.56 -8.25
CA PHE A 129 8.63 -16.25 -6.98
C PHE A 129 9.53 -17.48 -7.17
N ASP A 130 10.67 -17.49 -6.47
CA ASP A 130 11.58 -18.63 -6.49
C ASP A 130 10.98 -19.79 -5.69
N PHE A 131 10.35 -20.73 -6.41
CA PHE A 131 9.78 -21.93 -5.82
C PHE A 131 10.83 -22.82 -5.12
N SER A 132 12.14 -22.62 -5.37
CA SER A 132 13.21 -23.37 -4.70
C SER A 132 13.34 -23.03 -3.21
N ALA A 133 12.79 -21.89 -2.77
CA ALA A 133 12.77 -21.47 -1.37
C ALA A 133 11.72 -22.20 -0.51
N ILE A 134 10.76 -22.90 -1.13
CA ILE A 134 9.77 -23.70 -0.40
C ILE A 134 10.41 -25.06 -0.07
N LYS A 135 10.79 -25.25 1.20
CA LYS A 135 11.20 -26.57 1.71
C LYS A 135 9.96 -27.41 2.00
N ASN A 136 9.94 -28.63 1.43
CA ASN A 136 8.93 -29.66 1.72
C ASN A 136 9.00 -30.15 3.17
#